data_AF-A0AA88LIN5-F1
#
_entry.id   AF-A0AA88LIN5-F1
#
_cell.length_a   1.000
_cell.length_b   1.000
_cell.length_c   1.000
_cell.angle_alpha   90.00
_cell.angle_beta   90.00
_cell.angle_gamma   90.00
#
_symmetry.space_group_name_H-M   'P 1'
#
loop_
_entity.id
_entity.type
_entity.pdbx_description
1 polymer ?
#
loop_
_entity_poly.entity_id
_entity_poly.type
_entity_poly.pdbx_seq_one_letter_code
_entity_poly.pdbx_strand_id
1 'polypeptide(L)'
;MMAELELWRSKWLKVVTSIFPKTAVQSLAECERGIFPNIHKLLSIFCVIPTSIACVERSFSSMKRIKTYLRSRMSEDRLNGLALLNVHRDVLVSVDEVLEKFAISSARRLRFKV
;
A
#
# COMPACT_ATOMS: atom_id res chain seq x y z
N MET A 1 26.18 1.40 -10.92
CA MET A 1 25.81 1.34 -9.48
C MET A 1 26.91 1.89 -8.58
N MET A 2 28.14 1.37 -8.63
CA MET A 2 29.27 1.87 -7.80
C MET A 2 29.64 3.34 -8.07
N ALA A 3 29.81 3.75 -9.32
CA ALA A 3 30.17 5.14 -9.66
C ALA A 3 29.12 6.18 -9.21
N GLU A 4 27.84 5.84 -9.35
CA GLU A 4 26.72 6.68 -8.89
C GLU A 4 26.71 6.79 -7.36
N LEU A 5 26.98 5.69 -6.66
CA LEU A 5 27.10 5.65 -5.20
C LEU A 5 28.29 6.47 -4.70
N GLU A 6 29.43 6.39 -5.37
CA GLU A 6 30.62 7.18 -5.05
C GLU A 6 30.38 8.67 -5.26
N LEU A 7 29.70 9.03 -6.36
CA LEU A 7 29.31 10.43 -6.63
C LEU A 7 28.33 10.95 -5.58
N TRP A 8 27.34 10.14 -5.21
CA TRP A 8 26.38 10.48 -4.16
C TRP A 8 27.06 10.63 -2.80
N ARG A 9 28.00 9.73 -2.47
CA ARG A 9 28.82 9.83 -1.26
C ARG A 9 29.68 11.08 -1.28
N SER A 10 30.30 11.41 -2.41
CA SER A 10 31.09 12.63 -2.59
C SER A 10 30.26 13.90 -2.42
N LYS A 11 29.01 13.91 -2.92
CA LYS A 11 28.05 15.01 -2.70
C LYS A 11 27.87 15.28 -1.21
N TRP A 12 27.60 14.24 -0.40
CA TRP A 12 27.35 14.41 1.03
C TRP A 12 28.63 14.60 1.86
N LEU A 13 29.79 14.14 1.39
CA LEU A 13 31.08 14.41 2.05
C LEU A 13 31.54 15.87 1.89
N LYS A 14 31.12 16.54 0.81
CA LYS A 14 31.44 17.96 0.55
C LYS A 14 30.48 18.94 1.24
N VAL A 15 29.27 18.49 1.58
CA VAL A 15 28.27 19.30 2.27
C VAL A 15 28.55 19.28 3.77
N VAL A 16 28.83 20.45 4.35
CA VAL A 16 29.02 20.64 5.80
C VAL A 16 27.78 20.13 6.54
N THR A 17 28.03 19.40 7.63
CA THR A 17 27.16 18.51 8.43
C THR A 17 25.78 19.03 8.86
N SER A 18 25.45 20.29 8.62
CA SER A 18 24.18 20.90 9.06
C SER A 18 22.98 20.62 8.14
N ILE A 19 23.21 20.32 6.84
CA ILE A 19 22.16 20.15 5.83
C ILE A 19 21.87 18.66 5.53
N PHE A 20 22.41 17.73 6.33
CA PHE A 20 22.23 16.30 6.05
C PHE A 20 20.77 15.88 6.27
N PRO A 21 20.11 15.25 5.28
CA PRO A 21 18.72 14.85 5.39
C PRO A 21 18.59 13.79 6.50
N LYS A 22 17.71 14.05 7.46
CA LYS A 22 17.49 13.16 8.62
C LYS A 22 16.47 12.06 8.31
N THR A 23 15.69 12.24 7.24
CA THR A 23 14.67 11.29 6.82
C THR A 23 14.87 10.89 5.36
N ALA A 24 14.48 9.67 5.02
CA ALA A 24 14.60 9.18 3.64
C ALA A 24 13.77 10.01 2.64
N VAL A 25 12.67 10.62 3.08
CA VAL A 25 11.86 11.52 2.26
C VAL A 25 12.63 12.78 1.91
N GLN A 26 13.37 13.36 2.86
CA GLN A 26 14.26 14.50 2.59
C GLN A 26 15.39 14.08 1.65
N SER A 27 16.00 12.92 1.88
CA SER A 27 17.04 12.39 0.99
C SER A 27 16.54 12.18 -0.44
N LEU A 28 15.27 11.77 -0.60
CA LEU A 28 14.63 11.60 -1.90
C LEU A 28 14.36 12.95 -2.59
N ALA A 29 13.94 13.97 -1.84
CA ALA A 29 13.72 15.32 -2.37
C ALA A 29 15.02 15.96 -2.91
N GLU A 30 16.13 15.73 -2.22
CA GLU A 30 17.47 16.20 -2.63
C GLU A 30 18.11 15.31 -3.72
N CYS A 31 17.47 14.21 -4.11
CA CYS A 31 17.98 13.25 -5.08
C CYS A 31 17.40 13.52 -6.47
N GLU A 32 18.18 14.22 -7.29
CA GLU A 32 17.80 14.48 -8.69
C GLU A 32 17.89 13.18 -9.52
N ARG A 33 16.73 12.75 -10.03
CA ARG A 33 16.57 11.48 -10.77
C ARG A 33 17.44 11.41 -12.03
N GLY A 34 17.76 12.55 -12.65
CA GLY A 34 18.61 12.61 -13.84
C GLY A 34 20.07 12.27 -13.57
N ILE A 35 20.57 12.56 -12.37
CA ILE A 35 21.97 12.35 -11.98
C ILE A 35 22.12 11.02 -11.21
N PHE A 36 21.13 10.68 -10.39
CA PHE A 36 21.17 9.50 -9.51
C PHE A 36 19.94 8.59 -9.70
N PRO A 37 19.76 7.97 -10.89
CA PRO A 37 18.57 7.20 -11.21
C PRO A 37 18.37 5.95 -10.32
N ASN A 38 19.44 5.22 -9.98
CA ASN A 38 19.34 4.02 -9.16
C ASN A 38 19.14 4.36 -7.69
N ILE A 39 19.83 5.38 -7.18
CA ILE A 39 19.70 5.83 -5.79
C ILE A 39 18.31 6.41 -5.56
N HIS A 40 17.80 7.19 -6.51
CA HIS A 40 16.44 7.72 -6.45
C HIS A 40 15.40 6.59 -6.40
N LYS A 41 15.58 5.54 -7.21
CA LYS A 41 14.69 4.36 -7.17
C LYS A 41 14.76 3.63 -5.84
N LEU A 42 15.95 3.47 -5.28
CA LEU A 42 16.16 2.80 -3.98
C LEU A 42 15.52 3.59 -2.84
N LEU A 43 15.72 4.91 -2.81
CA LEU A 43 15.10 5.82 -1.84
C LEU A 43 13.58 5.83 -1.97
N SER A 44 13.05 5.77 -3.21
CA SER A 44 11.61 5.69 -3.45
C SER A 44 11.02 4.41 -2.86
N ILE A 45 11.67 3.25 -3.09
CA ILE A 45 11.25 1.97 -2.50
C ILE A 45 11.31 2.05 -0.98
N PHE A 46 12.41 2.57 -0.43
CA PHE A 46 12.59 2.71 1.02
C PHE A 46 11.52 3.58 1.67
N CYS A 47 11.08 4.66 1.00
CA CYS A 47 10.02 5.53 1.51
C CYS A 47 8.63 4.87 1.54
N VAL A 48 8.39 3.85 0.70
CA VAL A 48 7.11 3.13 0.63
C VAL A 48 7.09 1.93 1.57
N ILE A 49 8.25 1.40 1.96
CA ILE A 49 8.32 0.30 2.92
C ILE A 49 7.83 0.82 4.28
N PRO A 50 6.86 0.16 4.92
CA PRO A 50 6.43 0.52 6.27
C PRO A 50 7.59 0.30 7.24
N THR A 51 8.19 1.38 7.72
CA THR A 51 9.36 1.35 8.62
C THR A 51 8.99 1.13 10.09
N SER A 52 7.70 1.20 10.44
CA SER A 52 7.22 1.13 11.83
C SER A 52 6.32 -0.08 12.08
N ILE A 53 6.60 -0.79 13.17
CA ILE A 53 5.78 -1.89 13.72
C ILE A 53 4.33 -1.44 13.92
N ALA A 54 4.11 -0.17 14.29
CA ALA A 54 2.77 0.38 14.50
C ALA A 54 1.89 0.33 13.24
N CYS A 55 2.46 0.44 12.03
CA CYS A 55 1.71 0.30 10.78
C CYS A 55 1.21 -1.13 10.57
N VAL A 56 2.06 -2.09 10.92
CA VAL A 56 1.75 -3.53 10.86
C VAL A 56 0.69 -3.87 11.90
N GLU A 57 0.84 -3.43 13.15
CA GLU A 57 -0.15 -3.63 14.21
C GLU A 57 -1.52 -3.04 13.87
N ARG A 58 -1.55 -1.84 13.28
CA ARG A 58 -2.80 -1.20 12.82
C ARG A 58 -3.48 -2.03 11.73
N SER A 59 -2.71 -2.60 10.80
CA SER A 59 -3.21 -3.49 9.75
C SER A 59 -3.77 -4.78 10.34
N PHE A 60 -3.05 -5.43 11.26
CA PHE A 60 -3.51 -6.65 11.95
C PHE A 60 -4.74 -6.41 12.82
N SER A 61 -4.82 -5.27 13.53
CA SER A 61 -5.99 -4.88 14.30
C SER A 61 -7.22 -4.69 13.41
N SER A 62 -7.04 -4.10 12.23
CA SER A 62 -8.11 -3.95 11.23
C SER A 62 -8.52 -5.31 10.65
N MET A 63 -7.56 -6.17 10.33
CA MET A 63 -7.83 -7.54 9.88
C MET A 63 -8.58 -8.36 10.94
N LYS A 64 -8.24 -8.22 12.23
CA LYS A 64 -8.94 -8.88 13.34
C LYS A 64 -10.39 -8.42 13.48
N ARG A 65 -10.71 -7.18 13.09
CA ARG A 65 -12.09 -6.68 13.03
C ARG A 65 -12.87 -7.26 11.84
N ILE A 66 -12.23 -7.37 10.68
CA ILE A 66 -12.82 -7.99 9.47
C ILE A 66 -13.07 -9.48 9.70
N LYS A 67 -12.07 -10.18 10.23
CA LYS A 67 -12.14 -11.58 10.64
C LYS A 67 -12.84 -11.67 12.00
N THR A 68 -14.17 -11.54 12.00
CA THR A 68 -14.98 -11.78 13.21
C THR A 68 -14.58 -13.10 13.85
N TYR A 69 -14.03 -13.05 15.07
CA TYR A 69 -13.51 -14.21 15.81
C TYR A 69 -14.53 -15.36 15.91
N LEU A 70 -15.83 -15.05 15.98
CA LEU A 70 -16.92 -16.03 16.08
C LEU A 70 -17.34 -16.66 14.73
N ARG A 71 -16.85 -16.16 13.58
CA ARG A 71 -17.16 -16.70 12.25
C ARG A 71 -16.03 -17.62 11.77
N SER A 72 -15.99 -18.84 12.28
CA SER A 72 -15.04 -19.89 11.86
C SER A 72 -15.26 -20.43 10.43
N ARG A 73 -16.34 -20.02 9.74
CA ARG A 73 -16.69 -20.49 8.37
C ARG A 73 -16.38 -19.49 7.24
N MET A 74 -15.62 -18.42 7.48
CA MET A 74 -15.29 -17.48 6.39
C MET A 74 -14.25 -18.11 5.46
N SER A 75 -14.54 -18.15 4.15
CA SER A 75 -13.56 -18.54 3.13
C SER A 75 -12.54 -17.42 2.89
N GLU A 76 -11.36 -17.79 2.40
CA GLU A 76 -10.30 -16.83 2.04
C GLU A 76 -10.77 -15.83 0.98
N ASP A 77 -11.57 -16.26 0.00
CA ASP A 77 -12.12 -15.36 -1.03
C ASP A 77 -12.97 -14.23 -0.42
N ARG A 78 -13.82 -14.57 0.56
CA ARG A 78 -14.65 -13.58 1.25
C ARG A 78 -13.81 -12.66 2.12
N LEU A 79 -12.79 -13.20 2.80
CA LEU A 79 -11.87 -12.40 3.61
C LEU A 79 -11.10 -11.39 2.76
N ASN A 80 -10.54 -11.84 1.63
CA ASN A 80 -9.81 -11.00 0.69
C ASN A 80 -10.71 -9.91 0.11
N GLY A 81 -11.93 -10.25 -0.31
CA GLY A 81 -12.90 -9.26 -0.79
C GLY A 81 -13.24 -8.19 0.24
N LEU A 82 -13.48 -8.58 1.50
CA LEU A 82 -13.75 -7.63 2.58
C LEU A 82 -12.52 -6.79 2.97
N ALA A 83 -11.34 -7.37 2.94
CA ALA A 83 -10.08 -6.64 3.15
C ALA A 83 -9.88 -5.58 2.06
N LEU A 84 -10.13 -5.92 0.80
CA LEU A 84 -10.03 -5.00 -0.33
C LEU A 84 -11.00 -3.82 -0.16
N LEU A 85 -12.26 -4.07 0.19
CA LEU A 85 -13.26 -3.03 0.48
C LEU A 85 -12.86 -2.15 1.68
N ASN A 86 -12.18 -2.72 2.68
CA ASN A 86 -11.73 -1.96 3.86
C ASN A 86 -10.54 -1.05 3.56
N VAL A 87 -9.64 -1.47 2.67
CA VAL A 87 -8.49 -0.67 2.22
C VAL A 87 -8.95 0.41 1.25
N HIS A 88 -9.80 0.07 0.27
CA HIS A 88 -10.27 0.93 -0.80
C HIS A 88 -11.65 1.51 -0.53
N ARG A 89 -11.80 2.22 0.59
CA ARG A 89 -13.09 2.82 1.01
C ARG A 89 -13.53 3.99 0.12
N ASP A 90 -12.60 4.54 -0.65
CA ASP A 90 -12.78 5.60 -1.64
C ASP A 90 -13.39 5.08 -2.96
N VAL A 91 -13.34 3.77 -3.20
CA VAL A 91 -13.97 3.17 -4.37
C VAL A 91 -15.47 3.03 -4.12
N LEU A 92 -16.26 3.83 -4.84
CA LEU A 92 -17.72 3.74 -4.80
C LEU A 92 -18.18 2.46 -5.49
N VAL A 93 -18.87 1.61 -4.75
CA VAL A 93 -19.49 0.39 -5.29
C VAL A 93 -20.95 0.70 -5.63
N SER A 94 -21.31 0.61 -6.91
CA SER A 94 -22.70 0.79 -7.35
C SER A 94 -23.55 -0.39 -6.90
N VAL A 95 -24.68 -0.09 -6.24
CA VAL A 95 -25.62 -1.11 -5.78
C VAL A 95 -26.24 -1.84 -6.97
N ASP A 96 -26.56 -1.12 -8.05
CA ASP A 96 -27.14 -1.70 -9.26
C ASP A 96 -26.18 -2.71 -9.93
N GLU A 97 -24.89 -2.38 -9.99
CA GLU A 97 -23.88 -3.30 -10.56
C GLU A 97 -23.73 -4.57 -9.71
N VAL A 98 -23.79 -4.44 -8.38
CA VAL A 98 -23.75 -5.58 -7.47
C VAL A 98 -25.00 -6.45 -7.63
N LEU A 99 -26.17 -5.83 -7.77
CA LEU A 99 -27.43 -6.54 -8.00
C LEU A 99 -27.43 -7.29 -9.32
N GLU A 100 -26.94 -6.66 -10.39
CA GLU A 100 -26.83 -7.29 -11.71
C GLU A 100 -25.86 -8.47 -11.67
N LYS A 101 -24.64 -8.29 -11.13
CA LYS A 101 -23.67 -9.38 -10.96
C LYS A 101 -24.22 -10.50 -10.10
N PHE A 102 -24.93 -10.17 -9.02
CA PHE A 102 -25.57 -11.17 -8.17
C PHE A 102 -26.67 -11.92 -8.92
N ALA A 103 -27.53 -11.24 -9.68
CA ALA A 103 -28.59 -11.86 -10.49
C ALA A 103 -28.01 -12.84 -11.53
N ILE A 104 -26.93 -12.47 -12.21
CA ILE A 104 -26.23 -13.34 -13.17
C ILE A 104 -25.58 -14.55 -12.46
N SER A 105 -24.90 -14.31 -11.33
CA SER A 105 -24.23 -15.34 -10.55
C SER A 105 -25.19 -16.33 -9.87
N SER A 106 -26.42 -15.90 -9.59
CA SER A 106 -27.41 -16.62 -8.79
C SER A 106 -28.47 -17.33 -9.64
N ALA A 107 -28.06 -17.93 -10.77
CA ALA A 107 -28.93 -18.77 -11.62
C ALA A 107 -29.72 -19.88 -10.88
N ARG A 108 -29.46 -20.10 -9.57
CA ARG A 108 -30.17 -21.06 -8.72
C ARG A 108 -30.98 -20.48 -7.55
N ARG A 109 -31.08 -19.17 -7.31
CA ARG A 109 -31.84 -18.64 -6.15
C ARG A 109 -32.65 -17.37 -6.45
N LEU A 110 -33.90 -17.61 -6.87
CA LEU A 110 -35.06 -16.72 -6.86
C LEU A 110 -35.11 -15.58 -7.90
N ARG A 111 -36.12 -15.68 -8.78
CA ARG A 111 -36.61 -14.58 -9.62
C ARG A 111 -37.18 -13.48 -8.71
N PHE A 112 -36.45 -12.38 -8.56
CA PHE A 112 -37.04 -11.15 -8.00
C PHE A 112 -37.96 -10.55 -9.06
N LYS A 113 -39.27 -10.70 -8.85
CA LYS A 113 -40.30 -9.95 -9.57
C LYS A 113 -40.53 -8.66 -8.80
N VAL A 114 -40.18 -7.52 -9.41
CA VAL A 114 -40.67 -6.19 -9.03
C VAL A 114 -42.08 -6.02 -9.56
#